data_AF-R5LRC6-F1
#
_entry.id   AF-R5LRC6-F1
#
_cell.length_a   1.000
_cell.length_b   1.000
_cell.length_c   1.000
_cell.angle_alpha   90.00
_cell.angle_beta   90.00
_cell.angle_gamma   90.00
#
_symmetry.space_group_name_H-M   'P 1'
#
loop_
_entity.id
_entity.type
_entity.pdbx_description
1 polymer ?
#
loop_
_entity_poly.entity_id
_entity_poly.type
_entity_poly.pdbx_seq_one_letter_code
_entity_poly.pdbx_strand_id
1 'polypeptide(L)'
;MSLEERVNKIEERNKKVELNKSWETSWTRRICIMILTYIVVVFYSYLTTKINNIFLSSLVPVIGFTLSTASLNIIRKLWEKKIK
;
A
#
# COMPACT_ATOMS: atom_id res chain seq x y z
N MET A 1 -19.23 32.29 -11.53
CA MET A 1 -18.44 31.62 -10.47
C MET A 1 -17.78 32.71 -9.66
N SER A 2 -18.15 32.86 -8.38
CA SER A 2 -17.54 33.88 -7.52
C SER A 2 -16.09 33.52 -7.19
N LEU A 3 -15.29 34.49 -6.75
CA LEU A 3 -13.93 34.23 -6.27
C LEU A 3 -13.94 33.23 -5.10
N GLU A 4 -14.91 33.33 -4.21
CA GLU A 4 -15.10 32.40 -3.08
C GLU A 4 -15.37 30.97 -3.53
N GLU A 5 -16.21 30.76 -4.55
CA GLU A 5 -16.45 29.41 -5.10
C GLU A 5 -15.19 28.78 -5.69
N ARG A 6 -14.32 29.59 -6.30
CA ARG A 6 -13.03 29.11 -6.83
C ARG A 6 -12.08 28.73 -5.70
N VAL A 7 -12.01 29.56 -4.65
CA VAL A 7 -11.17 29.31 -3.47
C VAL A 7 -11.61 28.02 -2.77
N ASN A 8 -12.91 27.86 -2.49
CA ASN A 8 -13.45 26.66 -1.85
C ASN A 8 -13.13 25.38 -2.63
N LYS A 9 -13.28 25.40 -3.97
CA LYS A 9 -12.93 24.25 -4.83
C LYS A 9 -11.44 23.89 -4.77
N ILE A 10 -10.56 24.90 -4.68
CA ILE A 10 -9.12 24.68 -4.59
C ILE A 10 -8.78 24.06 -3.22
N GLU A 11 -9.35 24.58 -2.13
CA GLU A 11 -9.13 24.05 -0.78
C GLU A 11 -9.61 22.61 -0.62
N GLU A 12 -10.79 22.27 -1.14
CA GLU A 12 -11.31 20.90 -1.12
C GLU A 12 -10.40 19.92 -1.85
N ARG A 13 -9.87 20.32 -3.01
CA ARG A 13 -8.93 19.50 -3.78
C ARG A 13 -7.60 19.37 -3.05
N ASN A 14 -7.08 20.45 -2.47
CA ASN A 14 -5.83 20.44 -1.71
C ASN A 14 -5.94 19.52 -0.49
N LYS A 15 -7.06 19.52 0.24
CA LYS A 15 -7.30 18.57 1.34
C LYS A 15 -7.17 17.10 0.90
N LYS A 16 -7.71 16.75 -0.28
CA LYS A 16 -7.58 15.40 -0.84
C LYS A 16 -6.13 15.07 -1.21
N VAL A 17 -5.40 16.03 -1.79
CA VAL A 17 -3.99 15.87 -2.18
C VAL A 17 -3.10 15.69 -0.95
N GLU A 18 -3.28 16.51 0.09
CA GLU A 18 -2.51 16.39 1.32
C GLU A 18 -2.77 15.05 2.02
N LEU A 19 -4.02 14.58 2.07
CA LEU A 19 -4.34 13.25 2.58
C LEU A 19 -3.61 12.14 1.81
N ASN A 20 -3.58 12.23 0.47
CA ASN A 20 -2.82 11.29 -0.36
C ASN A 20 -1.33 11.32 -0.04
N LYS A 21 -0.75 12.52 0.07
CA LYS A 21 0.67 12.72 0.38
C LYS A 21 1.03 12.17 1.77
N SER A 22 0.18 12.40 2.76
CA SER A 22 0.35 11.84 4.11
C SER A 22 0.28 10.32 4.11
N TRP A 23 -0.62 9.72 3.33
CA TRP A 23 -0.65 8.26 3.17
C TRP A 23 0.63 7.71 2.52
N GLU A 24 1.10 8.32 1.45
CA GLU A 24 2.30 7.88 0.74
C GLU A 24 3.58 8.00 1.56
N THR A 25 3.66 9.03 2.39
CA THR A 25 4.78 9.25 3.32
C THR A 25 4.61 8.51 4.65
N SER A 26 3.46 7.88 4.90
CA SER A 26 3.17 7.20 6.16
C SER A 26 4.09 6.00 6.40
N TRP A 27 4.53 5.87 7.66
CA TRP A 27 5.24 4.68 8.13
C TRP A 27 4.34 3.43 8.09
N THR A 28 3.03 3.60 8.24
CA THR A 28 2.05 2.49 8.16
C THR A 28 2.13 1.76 6.82
N ARG A 29 2.15 2.49 5.70
CA ARG A 29 2.31 1.90 4.36
C ARG A 29 3.64 1.14 4.25
N ARG A 30 4.75 1.76 4.69
CA ARG A 30 6.09 1.16 4.59
C ARG A 30 6.20 -0.12 5.41
N ILE A 31 5.79 -0.08 6.67
CA ILE A 31 5.84 -1.25 7.58
C ILE A 31 4.95 -2.38 7.06
N CYS A 32 3.77 -2.06 6.54
CA CYS A 32 2.89 -3.06 5.95
C CYS A 32 3.54 -3.80 4.78
N ILE A 33 4.14 -3.08 3.82
CA ILE A 33 4.83 -3.69 2.67
C ILE A 33 5.97 -4.60 3.14
N MET A 34 6.76 -4.14 4.11
CA MET A 34 7.87 -4.92 4.67
C MET A 34 7.38 -6.23 5.30
N ILE A 35 6.35 -6.17 6.15
CA ILE A 35 5.77 -7.35 6.80
C ILE A 35 5.18 -8.32 5.77
N LEU A 36 4.41 -7.82 4.79
CA LEU A 36 3.81 -8.67 3.76
C LEU A 36 4.86 -9.36 2.90
N THR A 37 5.88 -8.62 2.48
CA THR A 37 6.99 -9.18 1.69
C THR A 37 7.71 -10.28 2.47
N TYR A 38 7.98 -10.04 3.76
CA TYR A 38 8.60 -11.02 4.62
C TYR A 38 7.75 -12.29 4.78
N ILE A 39 6.46 -12.15 5.06
CA ILE A 39 5.54 -13.29 5.20
C ILE A 39 5.50 -14.12 3.91
N VAL A 40 5.43 -13.47 2.74
CA VAL A 40 5.40 -14.16 1.44
C VAL A 40 6.69 -14.94 1.21
N VAL A 41 7.86 -14.37 1.52
CA VAL A 41 9.16 -15.05 1.39
C VAL A 41 9.29 -16.22 2.36
N VAL A 42 8.86 -16.05 3.62
CA VAL A 42 8.90 -17.12 4.63
C VAL A 42 7.98 -18.27 4.23
N PHE A 43 6.75 -17.95 3.80
CA PHE A 43 5.78 -18.95 3.36
C PHE A 43 6.29 -19.70 2.13
N TYR A 44 6.84 -18.98 1.15
CA TYR A 44 7.51 -19.59 0.00
C TYR A 44 8.62 -20.54 0.44
N SER A 45 9.57 -20.08 1.27
CA SER A 45 10.70 -20.88 1.72
C SER A 45 10.26 -22.17 2.43
N TYR A 46 9.17 -22.12 3.19
CA TYR A 46 8.59 -23.30 3.83
C TYR A 46 8.02 -24.32 2.83
N LEU A 47 7.38 -23.83 1.75
CA LEU A 47 6.80 -24.69 0.71
C LEU A 47 7.84 -25.28 -0.23
N THR A 48 8.96 -24.58 -0.46
CA THR A 48 9.93 -24.95 -1.51
C THR A 48 11.21 -25.61 -0.99
N THR A 49 11.28 -25.99 0.28
CA THR A 49 12.46 -26.62 0.91
C THR A 49 12.99 -27.87 0.17
N LYS A 50 12.22 -28.45 -0.77
CA LYS A 50 12.62 -29.59 -1.62
C LYS A 50 12.61 -29.31 -3.13
N ILE A 51 12.27 -28.10 -3.57
CA ILE A 51 11.99 -27.80 -4.98
C ILE A 51 12.88 -26.63 -5.45
N ASN A 52 13.95 -26.95 -6.19
CA ASN A 52 14.82 -25.97 -6.84
C ASN A 52 14.26 -25.56 -8.21
N ASN A 53 13.09 -24.91 -8.23
CA ASN A 53 12.49 -24.41 -9.47
C ASN A 53 12.59 -22.88 -9.55
N ILE A 54 13.40 -22.38 -10.48
CA ILE A 54 13.64 -20.94 -10.71
C ILE A 54 12.36 -20.18 -11.10
N PHE A 55 11.41 -20.83 -11.78
CA PHE A 55 10.13 -20.21 -12.12
C PHE A 55 9.26 -19.98 -10.88
N LEU A 56 9.35 -20.87 -9.89
CA LEU A 56 8.60 -20.73 -8.65
C LEU A 56 9.22 -19.66 -7.74
N SER A 57 10.55 -19.58 -7.67
CA SER A 57 11.25 -18.57 -6.87
C SER A 57 11.09 -17.16 -7.44
N SER A 58 11.05 -17.02 -8.77
CA SER A 58 10.82 -15.72 -9.43
C SER A 58 9.39 -15.19 -9.30
N LEU A 59 8.41 -16.04 -8.96
CA LEU A 59 7.04 -15.61 -8.70
C LEU A 59 6.85 -14.97 -7.31
N VAL A 60 7.74 -15.23 -6.36
CA VAL A 60 7.68 -14.69 -4.99
C VAL A 60 7.56 -13.15 -4.96
N PRO A 61 8.44 -12.38 -5.65
CA PRO A 61 8.30 -10.92 -5.69
C PRO A 61 7.03 -10.46 -6.41
N VAL A 62 6.55 -11.20 -7.42
CA VAL A 62 5.32 -10.85 -8.17
C VAL A 62 4.09 -11.01 -7.27
N ILE A 63 4.01 -12.10 -6.53
CA ILE A 63 2.94 -12.36 -5.57
C ILE A 63 3.00 -11.36 -4.41
N GLY A 64 4.20 -11.12 -3.86
CA GLY A 64 4.39 -10.14 -2.79
C GLY A 64 3.96 -8.73 -3.19
N PHE A 65 4.34 -8.29 -4.38
CA PHE A 65 3.92 -6.99 -4.91
C PHE A 65 2.41 -6.93 -5.14
N THR A 66 1.81 -7.94 -5.77
CA THR A 66 0.36 -7.99 -6.05
C THR A 66 -0.47 -8.00 -4.76
N LEU A 67 -0.03 -8.76 -3.75
CA LEU A 67 -0.68 -8.74 -2.44
C LEU A 67 -0.54 -7.38 -1.76
N SER A 68 0.61 -6.71 -1.91
CA SER A 68 0.79 -5.37 -1.37
C SER A 68 -0.18 -4.35 -1.99
N THR A 69 -0.41 -4.39 -3.31
CA THR A 69 -1.33 -3.44 -3.96
C THR A 69 -2.79 -3.65 -3.52
N ALA A 70 -3.21 -4.90 -3.30
CA ALA A 70 -4.55 -5.22 -2.80
C ALA A 70 -4.73 -4.84 -1.31
N SER A 71 -3.79 -5.23 -0.46
CA SER A 71 -3.86 -5.02 1.00
C SER A 71 -3.71 -3.55 1.41
N LEU A 72 -2.85 -2.79 0.73
CA LEU A 72 -2.65 -1.36 1.02
C LEU A 72 -3.93 -0.54 0.82
N ASN A 73 -4.79 -0.91 -0.12
CA ASN A 73 -6.09 -0.25 -0.30
C ASN A 73 -7.00 -0.42 0.92
N ILE A 74 -6.99 -1.61 1.55
CA ILE A 74 -7.78 -1.89 2.75
C ILE A 74 -7.20 -1.13 3.94
N ILE A 75 -5.88 -1.19 4.11
CA ILE A 75 -5.18 -0.54 5.22
C ILE A 75 -5.30 0.97 5.12
N ARG A 76 -5.29 1.52 3.90
CA ARG A 76 -5.55 2.94 3.65
C ARG A 76 -6.91 3.37 4.20
N LYS A 77 -7.97 2.61 3.91
CA LYS A 77 -9.33 2.92 4.41
C LYS A 77 -9.40 2.89 5.94
N LEU A 78 -8.68 1.96 6.59
CA LEU A 78 -8.60 1.88 8.05
C LEU A 78 -7.79 3.03 8.65
N TRP A 79 -6.69 3.41 8.01
CA TRP A 79 -5.83 4.51 8.42
C TRP A 79 -6.54 5.87 8.30
N GLU A 80 -7.23 6.10 7.18
CA GLU A 80 -8.03 7.32 6.97
C GLU A 80 -9.14 7.48 8.03
N LYS A 81 -9.78 6.38 8.43
CA LYS A 81 -10.79 6.37 9.51
C LYS A 81 -10.21 6.68 10.90
N LYS A 82 -8.91 6.49 11.11
CA LYS A 82 -8.25 6.75 12.39
C LYS A 82 -7.70 8.19 12.49
N ILE A 83 -7.48 8.83 11.36
CA ILE A 83 -6.94 10.20 11.26
C ILE A 83 -8.05 11.24 11.13
N LYS A 84 -9.20 10.86 10.55
CA LYS A 84 -10.45 11.60 10.74
C LYS A 84 -10.97 11.42 12.16
#